data_AF-A0A6G3RKY0-F1
#
_entry.id   AF-A0A6G3RKY0-F1
#
_cell.length_a   1.000
_cell.length_b   1.000
_cell.length_c   1.000
_cell.angle_alpha   90.00
_cell.angle_beta   90.00
_cell.angle_gamma   90.00
#
_symmetry.space_group_name_H-M   'P 1'
#
loop_
_entity.id
_entity.type
_entity.pdbx_description
1 polymer ?
#
loop_
_entity_poly.entity_id
_entity_poly.type
_entity_poly.pdbx_seq_one_letter_code
_entity_poly.pdbx_strand_id
1 'polypeptide(L)'
;MTLGSEVMVNYPAHGLTYCRLWVWAMETTARHVLDLFCASVSTERRFEDWKRDPRRERVAPVVLAHRTRVLYRLTEDDVHDVCQRTEHALGQVRREVGESVPQIVDWHPKFAFTHTFHTCVERLGAVPTYQQFREFSLSSAEGLGMLGTPAKELIRDLVVRHGVEQRRAQAAMRWRIGNAYYGFLREVYTLVQLRRRGIDLRVHPLADALFRVDAWTGRRALSLRVGNRKFRQGSNAGRKTPAELLLADVVPPLRFDTIELAAATQFGQVHVPTAQVLDHAADRLNVL
;
A
#
# COMPACT_ATOMS: atom_id res chain seq x y z
N MET A 1 -19.90 -4.69 -16.92
CA MET A 1 -18.64 -4.08 -17.38
C MET A 1 -18.98 -3.22 -18.58
N THR A 2 -18.97 -1.89 -18.43
CA THR A 2 -19.01 -0.99 -19.60
C THR A 2 -17.62 -1.04 -20.22
N LEU A 3 -17.50 -1.73 -21.35
CA LEU A 3 -16.39 -1.57 -22.28
C LEU A 3 -16.28 -0.08 -22.60
N GLY A 4 -15.06 0.48 -22.50
CA GLY A 4 -14.84 1.88 -22.83
C GLY A 4 -15.35 2.17 -24.23
N SER A 5 -16.31 3.09 -24.35
CA SER A 5 -16.78 3.56 -25.64
C SER A 5 -15.70 4.46 -26.24
N GLU A 6 -15.17 4.08 -27.41
CA GLU A 6 -14.34 4.96 -28.22
C GLU A 6 -15.18 6.15 -28.66
N VAL A 7 -14.89 7.34 -28.14
CA VAL A 7 -15.50 8.58 -28.61
C VAL A 7 -14.62 9.14 -29.71
N MET A 8 -15.09 9.04 -30.96
CA MET A 8 -14.42 9.69 -32.09
C MET A 8 -14.69 11.18 -32.06
N VAL A 9 -13.64 11.99 -31.87
CA VAL A 9 -13.72 13.45 -32.04
C VAL A 9 -13.09 13.79 -33.38
N ASN A 10 -13.91 14.29 -34.32
CA ASN A 10 -13.48 14.61 -35.67
C ASN A 10 -12.98 16.08 -35.71
N TYR A 11 -11.69 16.31 -35.99
CA TYR A 11 -11.14 17.65 -36.22
C TYR A 11 -10.86 17.86 -37.72
N PRO A 12 -11.50 18.84 -38.40
CA PRO A 12 -11.54 18.87 -39.86
C PRO A 12 -10.28 19.36 -40.62
N ALA A 13 -9.10 19.52 -40.02
CA ALA A 13 -7.99 20.22 -40.71
C ALA A 13 -6.59 19.59 -40.62
N HIS A 14 -6.34 18.64 -39.72
CA HIS A 14 -5.02 18.02 -39.57
C HIS A 14 -5.21 16.52 -39.26
N GLY A 15 -4.40 15.66 -39.89
CA GLY A 15 -4.58 14.21 -39.92
C GLY A 15 -5.05 13.57 -38.61
N LEU A 16 -5.92 12.57 -38.75
CA LEU A 16 -6.54 11.78 -37.66
C LEU A 16 -5.51 11.41 -36.60
N THR A 17 -5.45 12.21 -35.53
CA THR A 17 -4.69 11.87 -34.34
C THR A 17 -5.67 11.16 -33.40
N TYR A 18 -5.48 9.86 -33.21
CA TYR A 18 -6.29 9.07 -32.27
C TYR A 18 -6.02 9.55 -30.85
N CYS A 19 -6.78 10.53 -30.37
CA CYS A 19 -6.91 10.79 -28.94
C CYS A 19 -7.79 9.69 -28.34
N ARG A 20 -7.19 8.56 -27.95
CA ARG A 20 -7.86 7.64 -27.02
C ARG A 20 -8.14 8.42 -25.74
N LEU A 21 -9.39 8.84 -25.57
CA LEU A 21 -9.92 9.29 -24.29
C LEU A 21 -9.99 8.07 -23.37
N TRP A 22 -8.87 7.75 -22.74
CA TRP A 22 -8.84 6.75 -21.69
C TRP A 22 -9.71 7.28 -20.55
N VAL A 23 -10.86 6.64 -20.31
CA VAL A 23 -11.66 6.91 -19.12
C VAL A 23 -10.96 6.24 -17.95
N TRP A 24 -10.19 7.03 -17.21
CA TRP A 24 -9.50 6.59 -16.01
C TRP A 24 -10.50 6.12 -14.96
N ALA A 25 -10.21 5.02 -14.29
CA ALA A 25 -11.00 4.65 -13.12
C ALA A 25 -10.82 5.74 -12.04
N MET A 26 -11.93 6.34 -11.63
CA MET A 26 -11.96 7.36 -10.58
C MET A 26 -12.18 6.77 -9.18
N GLU A 27 -12.49 5.47 -9.11
CA GLU A 27 -12.72 4.74 -7.87
C GLU A 27 -12.33 3.26 -8.03
N THR A 28 -11.83 2.66 -6.96
CA THR A 28 -11.67 1.21 -6.85
C THR A 28 -12.30 0.70 -5.57
N THR A 29 -13.07 -0.38 -5.67
CA THR A 29 -13.77 -1.01 -4.56
C THR A 29 -13.33 -2.47 -4.44
N ALA A 30 -13.71 -3.13 -3.35
CA ALA A 30 -13.54 -4.57 -3.19
C ALA A 30 -14.09 -5.38 -4.37
N ARG A 31 -15.21 -4.95 -4.97
CA ARG A 31 -15.80 -5.65 -6.13
C ARG A 31 -14.82 -5.74 -7.30
N HIS A 32 -14.11 -4.66 -7.62
CA HIS A 32 -13.12 -4.68 -8.71
C HIS A 32 -11.96 -5.66 -8.43
N VAL A 33 -11.58 -5.82 -7.16
CA VAL A 33 -10.56 -6.80 -6.74
C VAL A 33 -11.10 -8.21 -6.92
N LEU A 34 -12.31 -8.49 -6.42
CA LEU A 34 -12.92 -9.81 -6.50
C LEU A 34 -13.17 -10.22 -7.96
N ASP A 35 -13.73 -9.32 -8.78
CA ASP A 35 -13.98 -9.58 -10.21
C ASP A 35 -12.70 -9.95 -10.98
N LEU A 36 -11.54 -9.42 -10.57
CA LEU A 36 -10.26 -9.68 -11.25
C LEU A 36 -9.50 -10.89 -10.68
N PHE A 37 -9.42 -10.98 -9.35
CA PHE A 37 -8.52 -11.90 -8.65
C PHE A 37 -9.25 -13.11 -8.04
N CYS A 38 -10.54 -13.04 -7.77
CA CYS A 38 -11.38 -14.20 -7.39
C CYS A 38 -12.03 -14.81 -8.64
N ALA A 39 -11.21 -15.22 -9.61
CA ALA A 39 -11.66 -15.81 -10.87
C ALA A 39 -11.23 -17.27 -11.04
N SER A 40 -10.99 -17.96 -9.92
CA SER A 40 -10.76 -19.41 -9.85
C SER A 40 -11.36 -19.96 -8.56
N VAL A 41 -11.64 -21.27 -8.53
CA VAL A 41 -12.18 -21.95 -7.34
C VAL A 41 -11.25 -21.77 -6.12
N SER A 42 -9.93 -21.79 -6.32
CA SER A 42 -8.97 -21.65 -5.22
C SER A 42 -8.94 -20.23 -4.65
N THR A 43 -9.06 -19.20 -5.49
CA THR A 43 -9.06 -17.79 -5.09
C THR A 43 -10.37 -17.36 -4.44
N GLU A 44 -11.51 -17.90 -4.90
CA GLU A 44 -12.81 -17.77 -4.24
C GLU A 44 -12.80 -18.40 -2.85
N ARG A 45 -12.31 -19.64 -2.72
CA ARG A 45 -12.18 -20.31 -1.42
C ARG A 45 -11.27 -19.53 -0.48
N ARG A 46 -10.14 -19.04 -0.98
CA ARG A 46 -9.22 -18.19 -0.21
C ARG A 46 -9.91 -16.93 0.31
N PHE A 47 -10.74 -16.28 -0.50
CA PHE A 47 -11.52 -15.12 -0.08
C PHE A 47 -12.52 -15.48 1.02
N GLU A 48 -13.30 -16.55 0.84
CA GLU A 48 -14.27 -17.01 1.82
C GLU A 48 -13.61 -17.42 3.15
N ASP A 49 -12.48 -18.13 3.09
CA ASP A 49 -11.68 -18.49 4.27
C ASP A 49 -11.16 -17.24 5.00
N TRP A 50 -10.64 -16.25 4.26
CA TRP A 50 -10.16 -14.99 4.83
C TRP A 50 -11.29 -14.18 5.49
N LYS A 51 -12.46 -14.15 4.87
CA LYS A 51 -13.65 -13.45 5.37
C LYS A 51 -14.20 -14.11 6.64
N ARG A 52 -14.10 -15.43 6.76
CA ARG A 52 -14.57 -16.22 7.91
C ARG A 52 -13.55 -16.34 9.03
N ASP A 53 -12.29 -15.96 8.81
CA ASP A 53 -11.26 -16.01 9.85
C ASP A 53 -11.65 -15.12 11.05
N PRO A 54 -11.84 -15.70 12.26
CA PRO A 54 -12.21 -14.93 13.46
C PRO A 54 -11.20 -13.81 13.80
N ARG A 55 -9.93 -13.97 13.39
CA ARG A 55 -8.90 -12.93 13.58
C ARG A 55 -9.16 -11.70 12.71
N ARG A 56 -9.98 -11.83 11.66
CA ARG A 56 -10.33 -10.79 10.68
C ARG A 56 -11.77 -10.30 10.81
N GLU A 57 -12.53 -10.74 11.81
CA GLU A 57 -13.93 -10.35 12.04
C GLU A 57 -14.17 -8.83 11.93
N ARG A 58 -13.29 -8.02 12.55
CA ARG A 58 -13.36 -6.55 12.45
C ARG A 58 -12.70 -5.97 11.20
N VAL A 59 -11.75 -6.69 10.62
CA VAL A 59 -10.91 -6.21 9.50
C VAL A 59 -11.64 -6.35 8.18
N ALA A 60 -12.29 -7.50 7.95
CA ALA A 60 -12.93 -7.80 6.68
C ALA A 60 -14.03 -6.80 6.31
N PRO A 61 -14.97 -6.41 7.20
CA PRO A 61 -15.99 -5.41 6.88
C PRO A 61 -15.40 -4.06 6.45
N VAL A 62 -14.36 -3.58 7.15
CA VAL A 62 -13.70 -2.31 6.84
C VAL A 62 -12.99 -2.36 5.49
N VAL A 63 -12.23 -3.43 5.24
CA VAL A 63 -11.51 -3.61 3.97
C VAL A 63 -12.49 -3.77 2.79
N LEU A 64 -13.61 -4.47 2.98
CA LEU A 64 -14.64 -4.65 1.96
C LEU A 64 -15.43 -3.37 1.66
N ALA A 65 -15.64 -2.53 2.68
CA ALA A 65 -16.31 -1.24 2.54
C ALA A 65 -15.40 -0.13 1.99
N HIS A 66 -14.08 -0.34 1.98
CA HIS A 66 -13.11 0.63 1.51
C HIS A 66 -13.34 0.99 0.04
N ARG A 67 -13.09 2.26 -0.28
CA ARG A 67 -13.14 2.80 -1.64
C ARG A 67 -11.90 3.65 -1.87
N THR A 68 -11.01 3.20 -2.74
CA THR A 68 -9.86 3.99 -3.17
C THR A 68 -10.33 5.05 -4.16
N ARG A 69 -10.29 6.33 -3.78
CA ARG A 69 -10.70 7.46 -4.63
C ARG A 69 -9.69 8.59 -4.58
N VAL A 70 -9.27 8.96 -3.38
CA VAL A 70 -8.40 10.11 -3.15
C VAL A 70 -7.08 9.89 -3.85
N LEU A 71 -6.48 8.69 -3.73
CA LEU A 71 -5.19 8.38 -4.35
C LEU A 71 -5.15 8.60 -5.87
N TYR A 72 -6.28 8.47 -6.56
CA TYR A 72 -6.35 8.64 -8.02
C TYR A 72 -6.45 10.10 -8.47
N ARG A 73 -6.71 11.01 -7.54
CA ARG A 73 -6.83 12.46 -7.78
C ARG A 73 -5.56 13.22 -7.38
N LEU A 74 -4.64 12.56 -6.70
CA LEU A 74 -3.40 13.16 -6.25
C LEU A 74 -2.50 13.51 -7.43
N THR A 75 -1.81 14.63 -7.28
CA THR A 75 -0.75 15.10 -8.13
C THR A 75 0.61 14.82 -7.51
N GLU A 76 1.66 15.03 -8.30
CA GLU A 76 3.04 14.94 -7.83
C GLU A 76 3.34 15.99 -6.76
N ASP A 77 2.77 17.19 -6.89
CA ASP A 77 2.96 18.30 -5.97
C ASP A 77 2.34 17.99 -4.61
N ASP A 78 1.15 17.36 -4.57
CA ASP A 78 0.50 16.94 -3.33
C ASP A 78 1.40 16.02 -2.49
N VAL A 79 2.10 15.09 -3.14
CA VAL A 79 2.99 14.15 -2.45
C VAL A 79 4.29 14.84 -2.03
N HIS A 80 4.86 15.68 -2.88
CA HIS A 80 6.07 16.45 -2.56
C HIS A 80 5.85 17.40 -1.38
N ASP A 81 4.74 18.14 -1.37
CA ASP A 81 4.37 19.04 -0.29
C ASP A 81 4.26 18.28 1.06
N VAL A 82 3.64 17.10 1.06
CA VAL A 82 3.62 16.24 2.25
C VAL A 82 5.02 15.78 2.65
N CYS A 83 5.87 15.39 1.71
CA CYS A 83 7.25 15.00 2.01
C CYS A 83 8.06 16.14 2.65
N GLN A 84 7.75 17.40 2.32
CA GLN A 84 8.39 18.58 2.90
C GLN A 84 7.82 18.97 4.28
N ARG A 85 6.50 18.88 4.45
CA ARG A 85 5.81 19.33 5.68
C ARG A 85 5.65 18.26 6.75
N THR A 86 5.90 16.99 6.41
CA THR A 86 5.78 15.88 7.36
C THR A 86 6.88 15.97 8.41
N GLU A 87 6.52 15.88 9.70
CA GLU A 87 7.54 15.75 10.73
C GLU A 87 8.36 14.46 10.51
N HIS A 88 9.59 14.42 10.99
CA HIS A 88 10.38 13.21 10.92
C HIS A 88 9.69 12.07 11.72
N ALA A 89 9.15 11.09 11.01
CA ALA A 89 8.33 10.02 11.57
C ALA A 89 9.08 9.14 12.59
N LEU A 90 10.41 9.01 12.48
CA LEU A 90 11.24 8.29 13.47
C LEU A 90 11.69 9.19 14.62
N GLY A 91 11.51 10.52 14.52
CA GLY A 91 11.92 11.49 15.54
C GLY A 91 13.43 11.44 15.76
N GLN A 92 13.87 11.15 16.98
CA GLN A 92 15.30 10.96 17.30
C GLN A 92 15.64 9.48 17.53
N VAL A 93 14.76 8.54 17.15
CA VAL A 93 14.96 7.12 17.43
C VAL A 93 15.99 6.55 16.47
N ARG A 94 17.14 6.16 17.00
CA ARG A 94 18.17 5.43 16.26
C ARG A 94 17.74 4.00 15.96
N ARG A 95 18.29 3.43 14.89
CA ARG A 95 18.01 2.05 14.46
C ARG A 95 18.23 1.04 15.57
N GLU A 96 19.36 1.13 16.27
CA GLU A 96 19.72 0.20 17.34
C GLU A 96 18.63 0.14 18.42
N VAL A 97 18.02 1.28 18.75
CA VAL A 97 16.92 1.40 19.72
C VAL A 97 15.60 0.93 19.10
N GLY A 98 15.33 1.36 17.86
CA GLY A 98 14.10 1.04 17.15
C GLY A 98 13.90 -0.45 16.89
N GLU A 99 14.99 -1.17 16.62
CA GLU A 99 15.01 -2.62 16.39
C GLU A 99 15.28 -3.43 17.68
N SER A 100 15.37 -2.77 18.84
CA SER A 100 15.81 -3.38 20.10
C SER A 100 14.74 -4.20 20.84
N VAL A 101 13.48 -4.18 20.37
CA VAL A 101 12.33 -4.87 20.97
C VAL A 101 11.73 -5.79 19.91
N PRO A 102 12.18 -7.07 19.83
CA PRO A 102 11.79 -7.99 18.75
C PRO A 102 10.27 -8.13 18.57
N GLN A 103 9.51 -8.14 19.68
CA GLN A 103 8.05 -8.25 19.67
C GLN A 103 7.38 -7.09 18.91
N ILE A 104 7.97 -5.90 18.91
CA ILE A 104 7.47 -4.74 18.15
C ILE A 104 7.96 -4.79 16.70
N VAL A 105 9.20 -5.24 16.46
CA VAL A 105 9.74 -5.44 15.10
C VAL A 105 8.88 -6.43 14.32
N ASP A 106 8.54 -7.54 14.95
CA ASP A 106 7.74 -8.64 14.40
C ASP A 106 6.25 -8.47 14.69
N TRP A 107 5.82 -7.27 15.12
CA TRP A 107 4.42 -7.01 15.37
C TRP A 107 3.61 -6.96 14.07
N HIS A 108 2.51 -7.71 14.07
CA HIS A 108 1.53 -7.80 13.01
C HIS A 108 0.13 -7.46 13.56
N PRO A 109 -0.26 -6.18 13.60
CA PRO A 109 -1.60 -5.80 14.05
C PRO A 109 -2.70 -6.46 13.21
N LYS A 110 -3.90 -6.59 13.79
CA LYS A 110 -5.07 -7.15 13.07
C LYS A 110 -5.35 -6.36 11.79
N PHE A 111 -5.34 -5.03 11.87
CA PHE A 111 -5.28 -4.16 10.71
C PHE A 111 -3.83 -3.98 10.29
N ALA A 112 -3.49 -4.32 9.03
CA ALA A 112 -2.19 -3.98 8.50
C ALA A 112 -2.01 -2.46 8.47
N PHE A 113 -0.76 -1.97 8.53
CA PHE A 113 -0.49 -0.53 8.46
C PHE A 113 -1.07 0.09 7.19
N THR A 114 -0.92 -0.58 6.04
CA THR A 114 -1.52 -0.16 4.76
C THR A 114 -3.03 0.06 4.87
N HIS A 115 -3.78 -0.79 5.57
CA HIS A 115 -5.21 -0.56 5.76
C HIS A 115 -5.48 0.76 6.49
N THR A 116 -4.72 1.02 7.56
CA THR A 116 -4.87 2.22 8.38
C THR A 116 -4.48 3.48 7.60
N PHE A 117 -3.42 3.42 6.78
CA PHE A 117 -3.01 4.53 5.93
C PHE A 117 -4.03 4.85 4.85
N HIS A 118 -4.52 3.84 4.12
CA HIS A 118 -5.55 4.02 3.10
C HIS A 118 -6.84 4.59 3.68
N THR A 119 -7.30 4.07 4.82
CA THR A 119 -8.46 4.64 5.53
C THR A 119 -8.22 6.11 5.91
N CYS A 120 -7.04 6.43 6.44
CA CYS A 120 -6.68 7.81 6.81
C CYS A 120 -6.71 8.75 5.59
N VAL A 121 -6.16 8.31 4.46
CA VAL A 121 -6.18 9.08 3.20
C VAL A 121 -7.60 9.37 2.74
N GLU A 122 -8.46 8.36 2.69
CA GLU A 122 -9.86 8.53 2.25
C GLU A 122 -10.65 9.40 3.24
N ARG A 123 -10.35 9.31 4.54
CA ARG A 123 -10.98 10.15 5.57
C ARG A 123 -10.58 11.61 5.46
N LEU A 124 -9.31 11.90 5.19
CA LEU A 124 -8.78 13.26 5.10
C LEU A 124 -9.01 13.91 3.74
N GLY A 125 -9.25 13.11 2.69
CA GLY A 125 -9.34 13.62 1.33
C GLY A 125 -7.98 13.97 0.71
N ALA A 126 -6.86 13.63 1.38
CA ALA A 126 -5.50 13.95 0.96
C ALA A 126 -4.49 12.96 1.57
N VAL A 127 -3.24 12.98 1.09
CA VAL A 127 -2.14 12.22 1.73
C VAL A 127 -1.84 12.84 3.10
N PRO A 128 -1.82 12.06 4.20
CA PRO A 128 -1.50 12.62 5.51
C PRO A 128 -0.01 12.90 5.66
N THR A 129 0.32 14.03 6.28
CA THR A 129 1.57 14.19 7.02
C THR A 129 1.62 13.21 8.20
N TYR A 130 2.80 12.95 8.76
CA TYR A 130 2.94 12.00 9.87
C TYR A 130 2.19 12.47 11.12
N GLN A 131 2.20 13.77 11.40
CA GLN A 131 1.44 14.36 12.49
C GLN A 131 -0.07 14.19 12.31
N GLN A 132 -0.60 14.35 11.10
CA GLN A 132 -2.03 14.10 10.80
C GLN A 132 -2.38 12.63 10.94
N PHE A 133 -1.51 11.73 10.45
CA PHE A 133 -1.71 10.29 10.61
C PHE A 133 -1.67 9.87 12.09
N ARG A 134 -0.75 10.44 12.88
CA ARG A 134 -0.68 10.21 14.32
C ARG A 134 -1.96 10.67 15.02
N GLU A 135 -2.43 11.87 14.70
CA GLU A 135 -3.68 12.43 15.25
C GLU A 135 -4.87 11.53 14.91
N PHE A 136 -5.01 11.12 13.64
CA PHE A 136 -6.02 10.15 13.23
C PHE A 136 -5.95 8.86 14.05
N SER A 137 -4.75 8.29 14.19
CA SER A 137 -4.53 7.01 14.89
C SER A 137 -4.76 7.09 16.40
N LEU A 138 -4.64 8.27 17.01
CA LEU A 138 -4.72 8.44 18.47
C LEU A 138 -5.99 9.11 18.97
N SER A 139 -6.72 9.84 18.11
CA SER A 139 -7.87 10.66 18.51
C SER A 139 -9.17 10.29 17.80
N SER A 140 -9.13 9.67 16.61
CA SER A 140 -10.36 9.21 15.94
C SER A 140 -10.78 7.83 16.43
N ALA A 141 -12.08 7.58 16.55
CA ALA A 141 -12.61 6.26 16.96
C ALA A 141 -12.13 5.13 16.03
N GLU A 142 -12.10 5.40 14.72
CA GLU A 142 -11.64 4.45 13.71
C GLU A 142 -10.13 4.18 13.83
N GLY A 143 -9.30 5.23 13.83
CA GLY A 143 -7.85 5.10 13.97
C GLY A 143 -7.41 4.47 15.30
N LEU A 144 -8.11 4.78 16.40
CA LEU A 144 -7.93 4.12 17.69
C LEU A 144 -8.23 2.62 17.58
N GLY A 145 -9.33 2.24 16.95
CA GLY A 145 -9.72 0.85 16.75
C GLY A 145 -8.78 0.07 15.83
N MET A 146 -8.21 0.71 14.81
CA MET A 146 -7.33 0.08 13.84
C MET A 146 -5.90 -0.08 14.34
N LEU A 147 -5.33 0.97 14.93
CA LEU A 147 -3.90 1.02 15.25
C LEU A 147 -3.60 1.57 16.66
N GLY A 148 -4.26 2.65 17.08
CA GLY A 148 -3.92 3.36 18.32
C GLY A 148 -4.02 2.50 19.58
N THR A 149 -5.18 1.88 19.80
CA THR A 149 -5.41 0.99 20.95
C THR A 149 -4.53 -0.25 20.89
N PRO A 150 -4.46 -1.00 19.76
CA PRO A 150 -3.54 -2.14 19.63
C PRO A 150 -2.07 -1.80 19.94
N ALA A 151 -1.57 -0.65 19.49
CA ALA A 151 -0.20 -0.21 19.77
C ALA A 151 0.00 0.10 21.27
N LYS A 152 -0.95 0.80 21.91
CA LYS A 152 -0.92 1.12 23.34
C LYS A 152 -1.00 -0.15 24.21
N GLU A 153 -1.82 -1.11 23.81
CA GLU A 153 -1.95 -2.41 24.49
C GLU A 153 -0.66 -3.21 24.41
N LEU A 154 -0.04 -3.33 23.23
CA LEU A 154 1.24 -4.03 23.09
C LEU A 154 2.35 -3.37 23.92
N ILE A 155 2.47 -2.04 23.89
CA ILE A 155 3.44 -1.32 24.73
C ILE A 155 3.20 -1.63 26.21
N ARG A 156 1.95 -1.55 26.66
CA ARG A 156 1.60 -1.80 28.07
C ARG A 156 1.93 -3.23 28.50
N ASP A 157 1.61 -4.22 27.66
CA ASP A 157 1.89 -5.63 27.91
C ASP A 157 3.40 -5.86 28.05
N LEU A 158 4.21 -5.29 27.15
CA LEU A 158 5.67 -5.38 27.20
C LEU A 158 6.27 -4.71 28.45
N VAL A 159 5.71 -3.57 28.88
CA VAL A 159 6.16 -2.88 30.10
C VAL A 159 5.79 -3.67 31.35
N VAL A 160 4.53 -4.08 31.48
CA VAL A 160 3.99 -4.67 32.71
C VAL A 160 4.41 -6.14 32.87
N ARG A 161 4.40 -6.92 31.80
CA ARG A 161 4.63 -8.38 31.86
C ARG A 161 6.03 -8.79 31.47
N HIS A 162 6.70 -8.00 30.64
CA HIS A 162 8.02 -8.35 30.10
C HIS A 162 9.14 -7.42 30.60
N GLY A 163 8.84 -6.45 31.47
CA GLY A 163 9.82 -5.57 32.10
C GLY A 163 10.56 -4.65 31.12
N VAL A 164 10.03 -4.45 29.91
CA VAL A 164 10.64 -3.56 28.92
C VAL A 164 10.48 -2.12 29.40
N GLU A 165 11.56 -1.33 29.41
CA GLU A 165 11.46 0.09 29.74
C GLU A 165 10.46 0.80 28.82
N GLN A 166 9.51 1.55 29.41
CA GLN A 166 8.43 2.21 28.67
C GLN A 166 8.94 3.09 27.52
N ARG A 167 9.98 3.89 27.76
CA ARG A 167 10.58 4.76 26.73
C ARG A 167 11.14 3.97 25.56
N ARG A 168 11.78 2.83 25.85
CA ARG A 168 12.33 1.92 24.83
C ARG A 168 11.22 1.26 23.99
N ALA A 169 10.15 0.79 24.63
CA ALA A 169 8.99 0.24 23.92
C ALA A 169 8.30 1.28 23.03
N GLN A 170 8.12 2.51 23.53
CA GLN A 170 7.57 3.62 22.75
C GLN A 170 8.45 4.01 21.56
N ALA A 171 9.78 4.06 21.76
CA ALA A 171 10.74 4.34 20.69
C ALA A 171 10.71 3.26 19.60
N ALA A 172 10.71 1.98 19.97
CA ALA A 172 10.56 0.87 19.04
C ALA A 172 9.23 0.92 18.27
N MET A 173 8.13 1.28 18.94
CA MET A 173 6.83 1.43 18.28
C MET A 173 6.82 2.60 17.28
N ARG A 174 7.38 3.75 17.67
CA ARG A 174 7.56 4.89 16.76
C ARG A 174 8.39 4.50 15.55
N TRP A 175 9.50 3.79 15.76
CA TRP A 175 10.34 3.28 14.68
C TRP A 175 9.56 2.37 13.72
N ARG A 176 8.81 1.41 14.25
CA ARG A 176 8.01 0.47 13.45
C ARG A 176 6.97 1.17 12.60
N ILE A 177 6.16 2.03 13.21
CA ILE A 177 5.09 2.77 12.52
C ILE A 177 5.67 3.80 11.55
N GLY A 178 6.71 4.53 11.94
CA GLY A 178 7.33 5.55 11.10
C GLY A 178 7.98 4.97 9.84
N ASN A 179 8.63 3.80 9.93
CA ASN A 179 9.12 3.12 8.73
C ASN A 179 7.99 2.65 7.81
N ALA A 180 6.88 2.16 8.38
CA ALA A 180 5.70 1.81 7.58
C ALA A 180 5.11 3.04 6.87
N TYR A 181 5.06 4.20 7.54
CA TYR A 181 4.61 5.47 6.97
C TYR A 181 5.50 5.92 5.80
N TYR A 182 6.82 5.84 5.92
CA TYR A 182 7.72 6.15 4.81
C TYR A 182 7.58 5.18 3.64
N GLY A 183 7.34 3.90 3.91
CA GLY A 183 6.99 2.92 2.88
C GLY A 183 5.72 3.31 2.13
N PHE A 184 4.69 3.72 2.86
CA PHE A 184 3.42 4.17 2.28
C PHE A 184 3.57 5.42 1.40
N LEU A 185 4.31 6.45 1.84
CA LEU A 185 4.54 7.64 0.99
C LEU A 185 5.25 7.30 -0.32
N ARG A 186 6.19 6.34 -0.27
CA ARG A 186 6.89 5.87 -1.47
C ARG A 186 5.95 5.13 -2.44
N GLU A 187 5.05 4.32 -1.91
CA GLU A 187 4.00 3.65 -2.68
C GLU A 187 3.06 4.67 -3.35
N VAL A 188 2.56 5.64 -2.59
CA VAL A 188 1.70 6.71 -3.12
C VAL A 188 2.41 7.51 -4.21
N TYR A 189 3.68 7.89 -3.99
CA TYR A 189 4.47 8.58 -5.01
C TYR A 189 4.60 7.75 -6.29
N THR A 190 4.90 6.46 -6.16
CA THR A 190 5.03 5.53 -7.30
C THR A 190 3.71 5.45 -8.08
N LEU A 191 2.58 5.33 -7.37
CA LEU A 191 1.25 5.30 -7.98
C LEU A 191 0.95 6.58 -8.77
N VAL A 192 1.14 7.75 -8.14
CA VAL A 192 0.91 9.06 -8.79
C VAL A 192 1.77 9.20 -10.04
N GLN A 193 3.05 8.85 -9.95
CA GLN A 193 3.98 8.99 -11.06
C GLN A 193 3.68 8.06 -12.23
N LEU A 194 3.28 6.82 -11.97
CA LEU A 194 2.90 5.89 -13.03
C LEU A 194 1.57 6.29 -13.68
N ARG A 195 0.61 6.80 -12.89
CA ARG A 195 -0.62 7.38 -13.45
C ARG A 195 -0.33 8.63 -14.29
N ARG A 196 0.59 9.51 -13.87
CA ARG A 196 1.01 10.65 -14.72
C ARG A 196 1.61 10.23 -16.06
N ARG A 197 2.15 9.00 -16.15
CA ARG A 197 2.69 8.40 -17.39
C ARG A 197 1.65 7.66 -18.24
N GLY A 198 0.36 7.79 -17.94
CA GLY A 198 -0.70 7.18 -18.75
C GLY A 198 -1.12 5.78 -18.30
N ILE A 199 -0.57 5.24 -17.22
CA ILE A 199 -0.94 3.90 -16.71
C ILE A 199 -2.18 4.00 -15.81
N ASP A 200 -3.31 3.36 -16.18
CA ASP A 200 -4.48 3.22 -15.27
C ASP A 200 -4.19 2.22 -14.13
N LEU A 201 -3.25 2.60 -13.26
CA LEU A 201 -2.84 1.81 -12.13
C LEU A 201 -3.88 1.93 -11.02
N ARG A 202 -4.33 0.78 -10.53
CA ARG A 202 -5.37 0.63 -9.51
C ARG A 202 -4.77 0.01 -8.24
N VAL A 203 -5.27 0.41 -7.09
CA VAL A 203 -4.86 -0.09 -5.77
C VAL A 203 -6.09 -0.29 -4.89
N HIS A 204 -6.02 -1.28 -4.00
CA HIS A 204 -7.05 -1.51 -3.01
C HIS A 204 -6.51 -2.37 -1.86
N PRO A 205 -6.79 -2.06 -0.58
CA PRO A 205 -6.29 -2.83 0.55
C PRO A 205 -6.59 -4.34 0.50
N LEU A 206 -7.74 -4.72 -0.08
CA LEU A 206 -8.10 -6.15 -0.24
C LEU A 206 -7.10 -6.91 -1.13
N ALA A 207 -6.55 -6.27 -2.17
CA ALA A 207 -5.62 -6.91 -3.10
C ALA A 207 -4.29 -7.27 -2.39
N ASP A 208 -3.72 -6.36 -1.60
CA ASP A 208 -2.54 -6.66 -0.77
C ASP A 208 -2.85 -7.71 0.31
N ALA A 209 -3.97 -7.53 1.03
CA ALA A 209 -4.33 -8.38 2.16
C ALA A 209 -4.45 -9.85 1.78
N LEU A 210 -5.09 -10.12 0.63
CA LEU A 210 -5.46 -11.46 0.20
C LEU A 210 -4.51 -12.06 -0.84
N PHE A 211 -4.02 -11.24 -1.76
CA PHE A 211 -3.29 -11.69 -2.96
C PHE A 211 -1.86 -11.17 -3.06
N ARG A 212 -1.40 -10.33 -2.11
CA ARG A 212 -0.05 -9.72 -2.14
C ARG A 212 0.20 -8.89 -3.41
N VAL A 213 -0.85 -8.25 -3.91
CA VAL A 213 -0.80 -7.35 -5.06
C VAL A 213 -0.92 -5.92 -4.54
N ASP A 214 0.16 -5.15 -4.67
CA ASP A 214 0.19 -3.75 -4.22
C ASP A 214 -0.62 -2.86 -5.18
N ALA A 215 -0.54 -3.14 -6.48
CA ALA A 215 -1.29 -2.43 -7.51
C ALA A 215 -1.56 -3.30 -8.76
N TRP A 216 -2.41 -2.87 -9.68
CA TRP A 216 -2.61 -3.55 -10.96
C TRP A 216 -3.07 -2.62 -12.08
N THR A 217 -2.85 -3.03 -13.33
CA THR A 217 -3.41 -2.40 -14.53
C THR A 217 -3.87 -3.49 -15.50
N GLY A 218 -5.12 -3.41 -15.97
CA GLY A 218 -5.73 -4.50 -16.74
C GLY A 218 -5.60 -5.86 -16.04
N ARG A 219 -4.95 -6.84 -16.71
CA ARG A 219 -4.64 -8.18 -16.17
C ARG A 219 -3.19 -8.33 -15.69
N ARG A 220 -2.53 -7.23 -15.35
CA ARG A 220 -1.15 -7.21 -14.87
C ARG A 220 -1.11 -6.80 -13.40
N ALA A 221 -0.74 -7.72 -12.54
CA ALA A 221 -0.54 -7.50 -11.11
C ALA A 221 0.88 -7.00 -10.83
N LEU A 222 1.00 -6.04 -9.90
CA LEU A 222 2.24 -5.36 -9.57
C LEU A 222 2.59 -5.58 -8.09
N SER A 223 3.86 -5.90 -7.84
CA SER A 223 4.47 -5.87 -6.51
C SER A 223 5.51 -4.74 -6.42
N LEU A 224 5.41 -3.93 -5.38
CA LEU A 224 6.38 -2.89 -5.04
C LEU A 224 7.34 -3.42 -3.99
N ARG A 225 8.59 -3.65 -4.37
CA ARG A 225 9.59 -4.26 -3.49
C ARG A 225 10.67 -3.27 -3.12
N VAL A 226 10.83 -2.96 -1.85
CA VAL A 226 12.03 -2.26 -1.38
C VAL A 226 13.21 -3.24 -1.32
N GLY A 227 14.28 -2.95 -2.07
CA GLY A 227 15.49 -3.75 -2.04
C GLY A 227 16.13 -3.70 -0.65
N ASN A 228 16.16 -4.83 0.06
CA ASN A 228 16.93 -4.95 1.31
C ASN A 228 17.87 -6.16 1.22
N ARG A 229 19.18 -5.89 1.22
CA ARG A 229 20.23 -6.91 1.10
C ARG A 229 20.18 -7.96 2.23
N LYS A 230 19.75 -7.58 3.44
CA LYS A 230 19.68 -8.49 4.61
C LYS A 230 18.59 -9.55 4.48
N PHE A 231 17.52 -9.30 3.72
CA PHE A 231 16.41 -10.25 3.54
C PHE A 231 16.62 -11.20 2.34
N ARG A 232 17.77 -11.14 1.65
CA ARG A 232 18.10 -12.00 0.51
C ARG A 232 18.99 -13.22 0.87
N GLN A 233 19.41 -13.37 2.13
CA GLN A 233 20.28 -14.48 2.56
C GLN A 233 19.53 -15.38 3.57
N GLY A 234 18.75 -16.33 3.06
CA GLY A 234 18.08 -17.33 3.89
C GLY A 234 17.17 -18.24 3.07
N SER A 235 17.33 -19.55 3.24
CA SER A 235 16.58 -20.63 2.59
C SER A 235 15.09 -20.58 2.95
N ASN A 236 14.25 -19.94 2.14
CA ASN A 236 12.76 -20.01 2.06
C ASN A 236 11.89 -19.95 3.34
N ALA A 237 12.46 -19.97 4.55
CA ALA A 237 11.75 -19.93 5.81
C ALA A 237 11.32 -18.48 6.09
N GLY A 238 10.01 -18.24 6.09
CA GLY A 238 9.41 -16.95 6.47
C GLY A 238 9.10 -15.99 5.31
N ARG A 239 9.38 -16.34 4.05
CA ARG A 239 8.96 -15.51 2.92
C ARG A 239 7.47 -15.76 2.62
N LYS A 240 6.68 -14.68 2.63
CA LYS A 240 5.25 -14.74 2.23
C LYS A 240 5.13 -15.37 0.84
N THR A 241 4.10 -16.18 0.64
CA THR A 241 3.77 -16.74 -0.68
C THR A 241 3.64 -15.60 -1.70
N PRO A 242 4.39 -15.63 -2.81
CA PRO A 242 4.35 -14.60 -3.83
C PRO A 242 3.01 -14.61 -4.58
N ALA A 243 2.59 -13.47 -5.13
CA ALA A 243 1.30 -13.29 -5.79
C ALA A 243 1.11 -14.26 -6.96
N GLU A 244 2.18 -14.54 -7.71
CA GLU A 244 2.26 -15.47 -8.83
C GLU A 244 1.76 -16.87 -8.45
N LEU A 245 2.13 -17.34 -7.26
CA LEU A 245 1.69 -18.66 -6.76
C LEU A 245 0.27 -18.62 -6.20
N LEU A 246 -0.14 -17.47 -5.64
CA LEU A 246 -1.50 -17.30 -5.10
C LEU A 246 -2.58 -17.22 -6.19
N LEU A 247 -2.19 -16.82 -7.39
CA LEU A 247 -3.07 -16.49 -8.51
C LEU A 247 -2.76 -17.33 -9.77
N ALA A 248 -2.04 -18.45 -9.60
CA ALA A 248 -1.54 -19.27 -10.71
C ALA A 248 -2.65 -19.93 -11.55
N ASP A 249 -3.82 -20.18 -10.95
CA ASP A 249 -4.96 -20.86 -11.58
C ASP A 249 -6.06 -19.90 -12.06
N VAL A 250 -5.82 -18.59 -11.98
CA VAL A 250 -6.76 -17.56 -12.46
C VAL A 250 -6.85 -17.61 -13.98
N VAL A 251 -8.08 -17.66 -14.51
CA VAL A 251 -8.36 -17.70 -15.95
C VAL A 251 -9.19 -16.48 -16.36
N PRO A 252 -8.80 -15.71 -17.39
CA PRO A 252 -7.54 -15.80 -18.16
C PRO A 252 -6.29 -15.57 -17.29
N PRO A 253 -5.07 -16.00 -17.69
CA PRO A 253 -3.89 -15.81 -16.85
C PRO A 253 -3.59 -14.32 -16.60
N LEU A 254 -3.01 -14.03 -15.44
CA LEU A 254 -2.49 -12.71 -15.09
C LEU A 254 -1.00 -12.63 -15.45
N ARG A 255 -0.54 -11.42 -15.78
CA ARG A 255 0.90 -11.10 -15.86
C ARG A 255 1.34 -10.52 -14.52
N PHE A 256 2.60 -10.72 -14.16
CA PHE A 256 3.16 -10.25 -12.89
C PHE A 256 4.42 -9.44 -13.14
N ASP A 257 4.49 -8.28 -12.50
CA ASP A 257 5.62 -7.38 -12.58
C ASP A 257 6.04 -6.95 -11.17
N THR A 258 7.35 -6.76 -10.99
CA THR A 258 7.90 -6.19 -9.75
C THR A 258 8.60 -4.89 -10.06
N ILE A 259 8.33 -3.84 -9.28
CA ILE A 259 9.13 -2.62 -9.27
C ILE A 259 10.04 -2.68 -8.05
N GLU A 260 11.35 -2.81 -8.29
CA GLU A 260 12.34 -2.71 -7.21
C GLU A 260 12.61 -1.23 -6.89
N LEU A 261 12.29 -0.85 -5.66
CA LEU A 261 12.51 0.48 -5.12
C LEU A 261 13.82 0.47 -4.31
N ALA A 262 14.62 1.51 -4.46
CA ALA A 262 15.88 1.64 -3.72
C ALA A 262 15.65 1.66 -2.19
N ALA A 263 16.62 1.15 -1.44
CA ALA A 263 16.64 1.32 0.02
C ALA A 263 16.74 2.81 0.38
N ALA A 264 16.26 3.18 1.58
CA ALA A 264 16.51 4.52 2.10
C ALA A 264 18.02 4.75 2.28
N THR A 265 18.53 5.88 1.80
CA THR A 265 19.95 6.24 1.87
C THR A 265 20.26 7.28 2.94
N GLN A 266 19.24 7.97 3.45
CA GLN A 266 19.36 9.03 4.45
C GLN A 266 18.34 8.82 5.57
N PHE A 267 18.79 9.03 6.81
CA PHE A 267 17.95 8.88 7.98
C PHE A 267 16.87 9.96 8.03
N GLY A 268 15.62 9.54 8.16
CA GLY A 268 14.50 10.44 8.43
C GLY A 268 13.95 11.27 7.30
N GLN A 269 14.37 10.99 6.08
CA GLN A 269 13.78 11.56 4.89
C GLN A 269 12.92 10.53 4.15
N VAL A 270 11.91 11.03 3.45
CA VAL A 270 11.13 10.21 2.52
C VAL A 270 11.99 9.97 1.28
N HIS A 271 12.29 8.71 1.01
CA HIS A 271 13.01 8.33 -0.21
C HIS A 271 12.00 7.90 -1.26
N VAL A 272 11.91 8.66 -2.33
CA VAL A 272 11.06 8.34 -3.49
C VAL A 272 11.89 7.76 -4.64
N PRO A 273 11.31 6.95 -5.53
CA PRO A 273 12.02 6.40 -6.69
C PRO A 273 12.42 7.51 -7.66
N THR A 274 13.52 7.31 -8.38
CA THR A 274 13.97 8.23 -9.43
C THR A 274 13.04 8.17 -10.65
N ALA A 275 13.03 9.24 -11.45
CA ALA A 275 12.28 9.28 -12.71
C ALA A 275 12.64 8.10 -13.62
N GLN A 276 13.93 7.80 -13.79
CA GLN A 276 14.41 6.69 -14.62
C GLN A 276 13.83 5.33 -14.21
N VAL A 277 13.71 5.04 -12.91
CA VAL A 277 13.11 3.79 -12.42
C VAL A 277 11.62 3.73 -12.78
N LEU A 278 10.93 4.87 -12.70
CA LEU A 278 9.50 4.98 -12.99
C LEU A 278 9.21 4.97 -14.49
N ASP A 279 10.07 5.56 -15.31
CA ASP A 279 9.99 5.53 -16.78
C ASP A 279 10.15 4.09 -17.28
N HIS A 280 11.21 3.40 -16.84
CA HIS A 280 11.41 1.99 -17.19
C HIS A 280 10.24 1.12 -16.69
N ALA A 281 9.68 1.40 -15.51
CA ALA A 281 8.51 0.68 -15.05
C ALA A 281 7.30 0.94 -15.95
N ALA A 282 7.03 2.19 -16.32
CA ALA A 282 5.93 2.55 -17.21
C ALA A 282 6.07 1.91 -18.59
N ASP A 283 7.28 1.91 -19.18
CA ASP A 283 7.54 1.26 -20.47
C ASP A 283 7.16 -0.22 -20.44
N ARG A 284 7.58 -0.96 -19.41
CA ARG A 284 7.20 -2.38 -19.23
C ARG A 284 5.69 -2.55 -19.08
N LEU A 285 5.05 -1.65 -18.34
CA LEU A 285 3.60 -1.70 -18.09
C LEU A 285 2.77 -1.32 -19.33
N ASN A 286 3.34 -0.58 -20.28
CA ASN A 286 2.70 -0.17 -21.53
C ASN A 286 2.75 -1.22 -22.65
N VAL A 287 3.65 -2.21 -22.55
CA VAL A 287 3.67 -3.33 -23.52
C VAL A 287 2.44 -4.20 -23.31
N LEU A 288 1.47 -4.06 -24.22
CA LEU A 288 0.27 -4.90 -24.38
C LEU A 288 0.65 -6.25 -25.00
#